data_AF-A0A1I2ME06-F1
#
_entry.id   AF-A0A1I2ME06-F1
#
_cell.length_a   1.000
_cell.length_b   1.000
_cell.length_c   1.000
_cell.angle_alpha   90.00
_cell.angle_beta   90.00
_cell.angle_gamma   90.00
#
_symmetry.space_group_name_H-M   'P 1'
#
loop_
_entity.id
_entity.type
_entity.pdbx_description
1 polymer ?
#
loop_
_entity_poly.entity_id
_entity_poly.type
_entity_poly.pdbx_seq_one_letter_code
_entity_poly.pdbx_strand_id
1 'polypeptide(L)'
;MRKVLIGIAVVLTVLCGGLGWVAYRWIDAGLDLSKASITRAEFDAQKEGAAQTQVLTALPEPLTDIEEKDLYGGDSGRKGAPAGATCVYYGISPLTGDGPDLWRFCFVDGKLAEKSAVTIAAQR
;
A
#
# COMPACT_ATOMS: atom_id res chain seq x y z
N MET A 1 -35.19 -9.52 36.57
CA MET A 1 -34.05 -8.61 36.81
C MET A 1 -32.69 -9.22 36.43
N ARG A 2 -32.31 -10.45 36.84
CA ARG A 2 -31.00 -11.07 36.47
C ARG A 2 -30.71 -11.17 34.96
N LYS A 3 -31.71 -11.44 34.12
CA LYS A 3 -31.54 -11.56 32.66
C LYS A 3 -31.15 -10.23 31.97
N VAL A 4 -31.56 -9.10 32.55
CA VAL A 4 -31.24 -7.75 32.03
C VAL A 4 -29.79 -7.38 32.33
N LEU A 5 -29.29 -7.73 33.51
CA LEU A 5 -27.89 -7.49 33.91
C LEU A 5 -26.89 -8.28 33.06
N ILE A 6 -27.23 -9.53 32.70
CA ILE A 6 -26.39 -10.34 31.81
C ILE A 6 -26.37 -9.75 30.40
N GLY A 7 -27.51 -9.27 29.90
CA GLY A 7 -27.59 -8.58 28.61
C GLY A 7 -26.72 -7.32 28.55
N ILE A 8 -26.77 -6.48 29.59
CA ILE A 8 -25.96 -5.26 29.69
C ILE A 8 -24.47 -5.59 29.77
N ALA A 9 -24.08 -6.61 30.54
CA ALA A 9 -22.69 -7.04 30.66
C ALA A 9 -22.13 -7.53 29.32
N VAL A 10 -22.88 -8.37 28.59
CA VAL A 10 -22.46 -8.87 27.27
C VAL A 10 -22.30 -7.74 26.27
N VAL A 11 -23.26 -6.80 26.21
CA VAL A 11 -23.21 -5.64 25.33
C VAL A 11 -21.99 -4.76 25.63
N LEU A 12 -21.66 -4.52 26.90
CA LEU A 12 -20.47 -3.77 27.29
C LEU A 12 -19.17 -4.47 26.89
N THR A 13 -19.05 -5.78 27.08
CA THR A 13 -17.86 -6.53 26.62
C THR A 13 -17.73 -6.55 25.11
N VAL A 14 -18.83 -6.62 24.35
CA VAL A 14 -18.79 -6.59 22.87
C VAL A 14 -18.46 -5.20 22.35
N LEU A 15 -18.99 -4.13 22.97
CA LEU A 15 -18.62 -2.75 22.62
C LEU A 15 -17.17 -2.46 22.95
N CYS A 16 -16.68 -2.76 24.15
CA CYS A 16 -15.30 -2.50 24.53
C CYS A 16 -14.29 -3.44 23.82
N GLY A 17 -14.63 -4.71 23.65
CA GLY A 17 -13.77 -5.69 22.96
C GLY A 17 -13.78 -5.52 21.44
N GLY A 18 -14.95 -5.23 20.86
CA GLY A 18 -15.12 -5.01 19.41
C GLY A 18 -14.50 -3.69 18.95
N LEU A 19 -14.67 -2.60 19.70
CA LEU A 19 -14.01 -1.32 19.38
C LEU A 19 -12.49 -1.42 19.51
N GLY A 20 -11.99 -2.15 20.51
CA GLY A 20 -10.56 -2.39 20.67
C GLY A 20 -9.95 -3.18 19.50
N TRP A 21 -10.64 -4.24 19.05
CA TRP A 21 -10.19 -5.04 17.90
C TRP A 21 -10.21 -4.25 16.59
N VAL A 22 -11.28 -3.48 16.35
CA VAL A 22 -11.38 -2.63 15.15
C VAL A 22 -10.30 -1.54 15.20
N ALA A 23 -10.16 -0.81 16.30
CA ALA A 23 -9.11 0.21 16.43
C ALA A 23 -7.70 -0.37 16.25
N TYR A 24 -7.42 -1.56 16.78
CA TYR A 24 -6.15 -2.25 16.57
C TYR A 24 -5.89 -2.58 15.09
N ARG A 25 -6.89 -3.10 14.37
CA ARG A 25 -6.78 -3.38 12.93
C ARG A 25 -6.58 -2.11 12.10
N TRP A 26 -7.23 -1.01 12.47
CA TRP A 26 -7.04 0.29 11.80
C TRP A 26 -5.66 0.89 12.05
N ILE A 27 -5.10 0.70 13.25
CA ILE A 27 -3.73 1.14 13.59
C ILE A 27 -2.71 0.29 12.85
N ASP A 28 -2.86 -1.05 12.79
CA ASP A 28 -1.97 -1.94 12.04
C ASP A 28 -2.00 -1.60 10.54
N ALA A 29 -3.19 -1.51 9.94
CA ALA A 29 -3.33 -1.17 8.52
C ALA A 29 -2.81 0.24 8.20
N GLY A 30 -3.03 1.21 9.11
CA GLY A 30 -2.48 2.55 8.98
C GLY A 30 -0.95 2.60 9.14
N LEU A 31 -0.39 1.76 10.02
CA LEU A 31 1.05 1.61 10.20
C LEU A 31 1.69 0.98 8.97
N ASP A 32 1.11 -0.08 8.41
CA ASP A 32 1.66 -0.74 7.22
C ASP A 32 1.57 0.16 5.98
N LEU A 33 0.48 0.90 5.82
CA LEU A 33 0.39 1.96 4.81
C LEU A 33 1.45 3.04 5.02
N SER A 34 1.64 3.51 6.27
CA SER A 34 2.65 4.54 6.56
C SER A 34 4.09 4.07 6.37
N LYS A 35 4.39 2.80 6.68
CA LYS A 35 5.72 2.20 6.53
C LYS A 35 6.07 2.04 5.07
N ALA A 36 5.13 1.58 4.24
CA ALA A 36 5.33 1.40 2.81
C ALA A 36 5.13 2.69 2.00
N SER A 37 4.92 3.84 2.66
CA SER A 37 4.76 5.14 2.00
C SER A 37 6.09 5.84 1.84
N ILE A 38 6.34 6.40 0.65
CA ILE A 38 7.53 7.20 0.38
C ILE A 38 7.15 8.60 -0.10
N THR A 39 8.03 9.54 0.18
CA THR A 39 7.93 10.92 -0.28
C THR A 39 8.31 11.04 -1.74
N ARG A 40 7.86 12.13 -2.38
CA ARG A 40 8.30 12.46 -3.74
C ARG A 40 9.82 12.59 -3.84
N ALA A 41 10.48 13.13 -2.81
CA ALA A 41 11.93 13.26 -2.78
C ALA A 41 12.63 11.89 -2.80
N GLU A 42 12.14 10.91 -2.06
CA GLU A 42 12.66 9.54 -2.05
C GLU A 42 12.40 8.82 -3.38
N PHE A 43 11.23 9.05 -3.99
CA PHE A 43 10.92 8.58 -5.34
C PHE A 43 11.88 9.17 -6.39
N ASP A 44 12.11 10.48 -6.34
CA ASP A 44 12.97 11.20 -7.27
C ASP A 44 14.45 10.85 -7.10
N ALA A 45 14.88 10.50 -5.88
CA ALA A 45 16.25 10.09 -5.57
C ALA A 45 16.68 8.79 -6.27
N GLN A 46 15.73 7.90 -6.58
CA GLN A 46 16.03 6.64 -7.29
C GLN A 46 16.24 6.89 -8.77
N LYS A 47 17.29 6.31 -9.35
CA LYS A 47 17.65 6.48 -10.76
C LYS A 47 17.44 5.20 -11.55
N GLU A 48 16.91 5.33 -12.76
CA GLU A 48 16.90 4.24 -13.71
C GLU A 48 18.34 3.71 -13.93
N GLY A 49 18.46 2.39 -14.03
CA GLY A 49 19.72 1.65 -14.06
C GLY A 49 20.28 1.29 -12.67
N ALA A 50 19.73 1.82 -11.57
CA ALA A 50 20.14 1.44 -10.22
C ALA A 50 19.85 -0.04 -9.95
N ALA A 51 20.71 -0.70 -9.16
CA ALA A 51 20.48 -2.09 -8.78
C ALA A 51 19.22 -2.22 -7.91
N GLN A 52 18.42 -3.27 -8.14
CA GLN A 52 17.21 -3.53 -7.38
C GLN A 52 17.48 -3.57 -5.87
N THR A 53 18.56 -4.23 -5.46
CA THR A 53 18.97 -4.28 -4.04
C THR A 53 19.28 -2.91 -3.47
N GLN A 54 19.89 -2.02 -4.24
CA GLN A 54 20.18 -0.65 -3.81
C GLN A 54 18.89 0.14 -3.62
N VAL A 55 17.95 0.05 -4.55
CA VAL A 55 16.65 0.73 -4.46
C VAL A 55 15.85 0.21 -3.27
N LEU A 56 15.76 -1.12 -3.10
CA LEU A 56 15.01 -1.74 -2.01
C LEU A 56 15.66 -1.57 -0.62
N THR A 57 16.97 -1.32 -0.55
CA THR A 57 17.64 -1.00 0.73
C THR A 57 17.49 0.48 1.09
N ALA A 58 17.35 1.35 0.09
CA ALA A 58 17.20 2.78 0.29
C ALA A 58 15.75 3.20 0.60
N LEU A 59 14.78 2.35 0.28
CA LEU A 59 13.36 2.56 0.51
C LEU A 59 12.86 1.63 1.62
N PRO A 60 11.72 1.95 2.25
CA PRO A 60 11.06 1.02 3.16
C PRO A 60 10.61 -0.26 2.44
N GLU A 61 9.97 -1.18 3.17
CA GLU A 61 9.39 -2.36 2.53
C GLU A 61 8.25 -1.96 1.58
N PRO A 62 8.25 -2.47 0.34
CA PRO A 62 7.18 -2.20 -0.61
C PRO A 62 5.87 -2.88 -0.21
N LEU A 63 4.77 -2.41 -0.78
CA LEU A 63 3.46 -3.02 -0.65
C LEU A 63 3.47 -4.39 -1.35
N THR A 64 3.32 -5.45 -0.55
CA THR A 64 3.29 -6.85 -1.03
C THR A 64 1.87 -7.37 -1.24
N ASP A 65 0.87 -6.70 -0.67
CA ASP A 65 -0.49 -7.22 -0.56
C ASP A 65 -1.42 -6.70 -1.66
N ILE A 66 -0.86 -5.99 -2.64
CA ILE A 66 -1.60 -5.45 -3.77
C ILE A 66 -1.51 -6.42 -4.94
N GLU A 67 -2.65 -7.01 -5.31
CA GLU A 67 -2.73 -7.85 -6.51
C GLU A 67 -2.81 -6.98 -7.76
N GLU A 68 -2.15 -7.39 -8.86
CA GLU A 68 -2.15 -6.64 -10.13
C GLU A 68 -3.58 -6.35 -10.63
N LYS A 69 -4.54 -7.25 -10.37
CA LYS A 69 -5.95 -7.06 -10.74
C LYS A 69 -6.60 -5.85 -10.06
N ASP A 70 -6.18 -5.52 -8.84
CA ASP A 70 -6.73 -4.42 -8.05
C ASP A 70 -6.19 -3.07 -8.54
N LEU A 71 -5.01 -3.09 -9.19
CA LEU A 71 -4.39 -1.90 -9.77
C LEU A 71 -4.89 -1.57 -11.17
N TYR A 72 -5.10 -2.61 -11.99
CA TYR A 72 -5.33 -2.43 -13.42
C TYR A 72 -6.74 -2.81 -13.88
N GLY A 73 -7.62 -3.27 -12.99
CA GLY A 73 -9.06 -3.31 -13.26
C GLY A 73 -9.44 -4.16 -14.48
N GLY A 74 -8.93 -5.39 -14.57
CA GLY A 74 -9.14 -6.28 -15.72
C GLY A 74 -8.30 -5.95 -16.97
N ASP A 75 -7.59 -4.82 -16.98
CA ASP A 75 -6.58 -4.53 -18.00
C ASP A 75 -5.33 -5.37 -17.67
N SER A 76 -5.09 -6.44 -18.42
CA SER A 76 -3.82 -7.18 -18.40
C SER A 76 -2.64 -6.30 -18.80
N GLY A 77 -2.93 -5.14 -19.38
CA GLY A 77 -1.97 -4.10 -19.68
C GLY A 77 -1.49 -3.46 -18.39
N ARG A 78 -0.37 -3.99 -17.89
CA ARG A 78 0.72 -3.29 -17.23
C ARG A 78 1.08 -1.99 -17.98
N LYS A 79 0.17 -1.01 -18.09
CA LYS A 79 0.38 0.16 -18.93
C LYS A 79 1.62 0.89 -18.43
N GLY A 80 2.64 0.90 -19.27
CA GLY A 80 3.99 1.37 -18.96
C GLY A 80 4.99 0.30 -18.53
N ALA A 81 4.62 -0.77 -17.81
CA ALA A 81 5.64 -1.68 -17.30
C ALA A 81 6.35 -2.47 -18.43
N PRO A 82 7.68 -2.54 -18.43
CA PRO A 82 8.43 -3.31 -19.42
C PRO A 82 8.10 -4.80 -19.40
N ALA A 83 8.22 -5.47 -20.56
CA ALA A 83 8.04 -6.92 -20.65
C ALA A 83 9.06 -7.65 -19.75
N GLY A 84 8.59 -8.62 -18.97
CA GLY A 84 9.43 -9.35 -18.01
C GLY A 84 9.84 -8.56 -16.77
N ALA A 85 9.34 -7.34 -16.58
CA ALA A 85 9.63 -6.57 -15.38
C ALA A 85 8.93 -7.13 -14.13
N THR A 86 9.64 -7.08 -13.01
CA THR A 86 9.04 -7.24 -11.67
C THR A 86 8.81 -5.85 -11.10
N CYS A 87 7.55 -5.48 -10.85
CA CYS A 87 7.23 -4.16 -10.30
C CYS A 87 6.88 -4.25 -8.82
N VAL A 88 7.33 -3.26 -8.06
CA VAL A 88 6.97 -3.05 -6.65
C VAL A 88 6.26 -1.71 -6.52
N TYR A 89 5.44 -1.60 -5.47
CA TYR A 89 4.57 -0.45 -5.24
C TYR A 89 4.81 0.15 -3.87
N TYR A 90 4.72 1.47 -3.78
CA TYR A 90 4.79 2.21 -2.54
C TYR A 90 3.62 3.18 -2.43
N GLY A 91 3.17 3.40 -1.19
CA GLY A 91 2.23 4.46 -0.87
C GLY A 91 2.87 5.84 -1.04
N ILE A 92 2.05 6.88 -1.01
CA ILE A 92 2.49 8.27 -1.16
C ILE A 92 2.39 8.97 0.20
N SER A 93 3.49 9.61 0.61
CA SER A 93 3.51 10.50 1.77
C SER A 93 3.93 11.91 1.36
N PRO A 94 3.25 12.97 1.83
CA PRO A 94 1.97 12.94 2.54
C PRO A 94 0.79 12.59 1.62
N LEU A 95 -0.27 11.99 2.17
CA LEU A 95 -1.53 11.76 1.46
C LEU A 95 -2.27 13.10 1.30
N THR A 96 -2.14 13.74 0.14
CA THR A 96 -2.75 15.04 -0.15
C THR A 96 -4.15 14.94 -0.76
N GLY A 97 -4.64 13.75 -1.09
CA GLY A 97 -5.93 13.53 -1.77
C GLY A 97 -5.95 13.93 -3.25
N ASP A 98 -5.09 14.87 -3.64
CA ASP A 98 -4.80 15.24 -5.02
C ASP A 98 -3.47 14.63 -5.47
N GLY A 99 -3.47 13.77 -6.49
CA GLY A 99 -2.25 13.19 -7.06
C GLY A 99 -2.38 11.75 -7.55
N PRO A 100 -1.25 11.10 -7.89
CA PRO A 100 -1.21 9.65 -8.07
C PRO A 100 -1.60 8.95 -6.76
N ASP A 101 -2.00 7.69 -6.86
CA ASP A 101 -2.34 6.88 -5.67
C ASP A 101 -1.13 6.10 -5.16
N LEU A 102 -0.21 5.72 -6.07
CA LEU A 102 0.95 4.88 -5.77
C LEU A 102 2.19 5.30 -6.56
N TRP A 103 3.36 5.00 -6.00
CA TRP A 103 4.62 4.98 -6.73
C TRP A 103 4.93 3.56 -7.19
N ARG A 104 5.25 3.38 -8.47
CA ARG A 104 5.64 2.09 -9.07
C ARG A 104 7.11 2.13 -9.47
N PHE A 105 7.83 1.07 -9.12
CA PHE A 105 9.21 0.83 -9.56
C PHE A 105 9.27 -0.53 -10.25
N CYS A 106 9.68 -0.56 -11.50
CA CYS A 106 9.75 -1.77 -12.30
C CYS A 106 11.21 -2.15 -12.58
N PHE A 107 11.56 -3.38 -12.23
CA PHE A 107 12.91 -3.91 -12.37
C PHE A 107 12.99 -4.93 -13.50
N VAL A 108 13.99 -4.77 -14.37
CA VAL A 108 14.35 -5.74 -15.42
C VAL A 108 15.80 -6.13 -15.20
N ASP A 109 16.09 -7.44 -15.23
CA ASP A 109 17.44 -7.97 -14.99
C ASP A 109 18.08 -7.47 -13.67
N GLY A 110 17.26 -7.28 -12.63
CA GLY A 110 17.71 -6.80 -11.33
C GLY A 110 18.12 -5.33 -11.29
N LYS A 111 17.72 -4.52 -12.27
CA LYS A 111 17.96 -3.07 -12.32
C LYS A 111 16.65 -2.31 -12.51
N LEU A 112 16.58 -1.11 -11.95
CA LEU A 112 15.43 -0.24 -12.10
C LEU A 112 15.32 0.18 -13.57
N ALA A 113 14.33 -0.36 -14.28
CA ALA A 113 14.10 -0.06 -15.68
C ALA A 113 13.18 1.14 -15.86
N GLU A 114 12.17 1.27 -14.99
CA GLU A 114 11.20 2.36 -15.04
C GLU A 114 10.71 2.69 -13.63
N LYS A 115 10.43 3.97 -13.39
CA LYS A 115 9.64 4.41 -12.24
C LYS A 115 8.52 5.32 -12.71
N SER A 116 7.33 5.15 -12.13
CA SER A 116 6.14 5.88 -12.58
C SER A 116 5.18 6.13 -11.44
N ALA A 117 4.49 7.26 -11.47
CA ALA A 117 3.34 7.50 -10.61
C ALA A 117 2.10 6.82 -11.20
N VAL A 118 1.39 6.03 -10.40
CA VAL A 118 0.22 5.26 -10.83
C VAL A 118 -1.00 5.82 -10.11
N THR A 119 -2.03 6.14 -10.88
CA THR A 119 -3.37 6.40 -10.37
C THR A 119 -4.20 5.14 -10.61
N ILE A 120 -4.77 4.60 -9.55
CA ILE A 120 -5.69 3.47 -9.63
C ILE A 120 -6.97 4.04 -10.23
N ALA A 121 -7.32 3.60 -11.44
CA ALA A 121 -8.57 4.01 -12.06
C ALA A 121 -9.71 3.58 -11.13
N ALA A 122 -10.38 4.55 -10.51
CA ALA A 122 -11.55 4.29 -9.68
C ALA A 122 -12.53 3.46 -10.52
N GLN A 123 -12.67 2.18 -10.16
CA GLN A 123 -13.63 1.26 -10.75
C GLN A 123 -15.02 1.88 -10.55
N ARG A 124 -15.53 2.57 -11.58
CA ARG A 124 -16.93 2.99 -11.67
C ARG A 124 -17.70 1.97 -12.49
#